data_AF-A0A1X6X8S9-F1
#
_entry.id   AF-A0A1X6X8S9-F1
#
_cell.length_a   1.000
_cell.length_b   1.000
_cell.length_c   1.000
_cell.angle_alpha   90.00
_cell.angle_beta   90.00
_cell.angle_gamma   90.00
#
_symmetry.space_group_name_H-M   'P 1'
#
loop_
_entity.id
_entity.type
_entity.pdbx_description
1 polymer ?
#
loop_
_entity_poly.entity_id
_entity_poly.type
_entity_poly.pdbx_seq_one_letter_code
_entity_poly.pdbx_strand_id
1 'polypeptide(L)'
;MPHSRHCARAVCLALGAGLVLAGCGVGDRGEDWVDDGWRYAMGQHLYYRPDAVSTDVALIQARLPAIEASEGVWLEAQRTPPETREVIPAPDDYVWHAVAVVGPEQVETLLAEHSATPITGDPVIDDAAVQAQLLPPLAEHAGSCPAGWVPVLIGSEEMPEHTTEGSDWIDMAVVCPGGDRVAVTTMDM
;
A
#
# COMPACT_ATOMS: atom_id res chain seq x y z
N MET A 1 12.62 -75.94 -8.48
CA MET A 1 11.40 -76.54 -7.88
C MET A 1 11.84 -77.23 -6.59
N PRO A 2 11.10 -77.22 -5.46
CA PRO A 2 9.86 -76.53 -5.10
C PRO A 2 9.95 -75.79 -3.73
N HIS A 3 8.80 -75.26 -3.32
CA HIS A 3 8.51 -74.36 -2.20
C HIS A 3 8.82 -74.85 -0.78
N SER A 4 9.01 -73.89 0.13
CA SER A 4 8.52 -73.97 1.50
C SER A 4 8.08 -72.59 2.00
N ARG A 5 7.07 -72.62 2.86
CA ARG A 5 6.09 -71.57 3.17
C ARG A 5 6.22 -71.12 4.63
N HIS A 6 5.72 -69.91 4.89
CA HIS A 6 5.23 -69.37 6.18
C HIS A 6 6.24 -68.76 7.15
N CYS A 7 6.15 -67.44 7.39
CA CYS A 7 5.56 -66.88 8.62
C CYS A 7 5.67 -65.34 8.68
N ALA A 8 4.78 -64.78 9.50
CA ALA A 8 4.85 -63.45 10.12
C ALA A 8 4.42 -62.23 9.30
N ARG A 9 3.14 -61.89 9.53
CA ARG A 9 2.57 -60.53 9.53
C ARG A 9 3.56 -59.46 10.01
N ALA A 10 3.64 -58.36 9.26
CA ALA A 10 3.84 -57.03 9.84
C ALA A 10 3.13 -56.00 8.93
N VAL A 11 1.99 -55.52 9.41
CA VAL A 11 1.35 -54.30 8.91
C VAL A 11 2.14 -53.13 9.49
N CYS A 12 2.77 -52.32 8.63
CA CYS A 12 3.20 -50.97 8.97
C CYS A 12 2.66 -50.00 7.92
N LEU A 13 1.44 -49.55 8.18
CA LEU A 13 0.86 -48.30 7.70
C LEU A 13 1.57 -47.15 8.42
N ALA A 14 2.17 -46.21 7.66
CA ALA A 14 2.50 -44.83 8.03
C ALA A 14 3.66 -44.36 7.12
N LEU A 15 3.76 -43.12 6.63
CA LEU A 15 2.97 -41.91 6.74
C LEU A 15 3.60 -40.93 5.73
N GLY A 16 2.76 -40.18 5.01
CA GLY A 16 3.06 -38.86 4.48
C GLY A 16 4.36 -38.66 3.69
N ALA A 17 4.26 -38.77 2.36
CA ALA A 17 5.13 -38.01 1.48
C ALA A 17 4.88 -36.51 1.73
N GLY A 18 5.72 -35.90 2.56
CA GLY A 18 5.77 -34.45 2.74
C GLY A 18 6.22 -33.80 1.45
N LEU A 19 5.26 -33.22 0.73
CA LEU A 19 5.50 -32.20 -0.27
C LEU A 19 6.18 -31.01 0.41
N VAL A 20 7.50 -30.98 0.39
CA VAL A 20 8.26 -29.74 0.58
C VAL A 20 8.09 -28.96 -0.73
N LEU A 21 6.97 -28.24 -0.84
CA LEU A 21 6.92 -27.07 -1.70
C LEU A 21 7.92 -26.10 -1.08
N ALA A 22 9.14 -26.14 -1.60
CA ALA A 22 10.11 -25.09 -1.46
C ALA A 22 9.40 -23.79 -1.86
N GLY A 23 9.13 -22.94 -0.87
CA GLY A 23 8.66 -21.60 -1.10
C GLY A 23 9.65 -20.93 -2.04
N CYS A 24 9.21 -20.64 -3.26
CA CYS A 24 9.86 -19.64 -4.09
C CYS A 24 9.91 -18.36 -3.26
N GLY A 25 11.13 -17.84 -3.11
CA GLY A 25 11.46 -16.76 -2.20
C GLY A 25 10.49 -15.60 -2.30
N VAL A 26 10.18 -15.06 -1.12
CA VAL A 26 9.96 -13.64 -0.95
C VAL A 26 11.20 -12.96 -1.54
N GLY A 27 11.13 -12.59 -2.82
CA GLY A 27 12.09 -11.67 -3.39
C GLY A 27 11.91 -10.36 -2.64
N ASP A 28 13.00 -9.86 -2.06
CA ASP A 28 13.12 -8.45 -1.72
C ASP A 28 12.49 -7.66 -2.87
N ARG A 29 11.41 -6.93 -2.58
CA ARG A 29 10.91 -5.91 -3.51
C ARG A 29 12.05 -4.93 -3.62
N GLY A 30 12.79 -4.98 -4.73
CA GLY A 30 14.13 -4.41 -4.87
C GLY A 30 14.24 -2.96 -4.39
N GLU A 31 14.70 -2.80 -3.15
CA GLU A 31 15.16 -1.54 -2.62
C GLU A 31 16.67 -1.49 -2.79
N ASP A 32 17.14 -0.58 -3.64
CA ASP A 32 18.56 -0.27 -3.70
C ASP A 32 18.85 0.89 -2.73
N TRP A 33 19.87 0.71 -1.91
CA TRP A 33 20.39 1.79 -1.08
C TRP A 33 21.06 2.82 -1.99
N VAL A 34 20.61 4.07 -1.85
CA VAL A 34 21.24 5.24 -2.41
C VAL A 34 22.02 5.91 -1.28
N ASP A 35 23.07 6.66 -1.63
CA ASP A 35 23.93 7.32 -0.63
C ASP A 35 23.11 8.22 0.32
N ASP A 36 23.65 8.50 1.51
CA ASP A 36 23.06 9.40 2.51
C ASP A 36 21.66 9.01 3.04
N GLY A 37 21.35 7.71 3.09
CA GLY A 37 20.15 7.17 3.75
C GLY A 37 18.89 7.19 2.88
N TRP A 38 19.01 7.53 1.60
CA TRP A 38 17.96 7.40 0.61
C TRP A 38 17.81 5.94 0.16
N ARG A 39 16.59 5.60 -0.24
CA ARG A 39 16.27 4.31 -0.87
C ARG A 39 15.54 4.55 -2.16
N TYR A 40 15.78 3.67 -3.13
CA TYR A 40 15.01 3.66 -4.37
C TYR A 40 13.97 2.54 -4.34
N ALA A 41 12.69 2.92 -4.41
CA ALA A 41 11.57 2.01 -4.49
C ALA A 41 11.34 1.65 -5.98
N MET A 42 11.90 0.51 -6.41
CA MET A 42 11.89 0.10 -7.83
C MET A 42 10.48 -0.01 -8.43
N GLY A 43 9.49 -0.43 -7.63
CA GLY A 43 8.11 -0.59 -8.12
C GLY A 43 7.41 0.73 -8.44
N GLN A 44 7.70 1.77 -7.65
CA GLN A 44 7.10 3.09 -7.76
C GLN A 44 7.97 4.07 -8.55
N HIS A 45 9.23 3.71 -8.81
CA HIS A 45 10.25 4.58 -9.38
C HIS A 45 10.46 5.87 -8.58
N LEU A 46 10.52 5.75 -7.25
CA LEU A 46 10.65 6.88 -6.32
C LEU A 46 11.85 6.72 -5.40
N TYR A 47 12.51 7.83 -5.11
CA TYR A 47 13.51 7.96 -4.05
C TYR A 47 12.83 8.45 -2.79
N TYR A 48 13.09 7.78 -1.67
CA TYR A 48 12.49 8.14 -0.39
C TYR A 48 13.45 7.90 0.76
N ARG A 49 13.12 8.49 1.93
CA ARG A 49 13.87 8.29 3.18
C ARG A 49 13.02 7.53 4.19
N PRO A 50 13.37 6.28 4.54
CA PRO A 50 12.60 5.50 5.52
C PRO A 50 12.52 6.16 6.91
N ASP A 51 13.52 6.96 7.27
CA ASP A 51 13.58 7.69 8.54
C ASP A 51 12.81 9.02 8.53
N ALA A 52 12.26 9.41 7.37
CA ALA A 52 11.43 10.61 7.21
C ALA A 52 9.92 10.33 7.40
N VAL A 53 9.53 9.11 7.77
CA VAL A 53 8.14 8.79 8.08
C VAL A 53 7.69 9.63 9.27
N SER A 54 6.57 10.32 9.11
CA SER A 54 5.96 11.15 10.13
C SER A 54 4.63 10.56 10.57
N THR A 55 4.34 10.67 11.87
CA THR A 55 3.06 10.29 12.46
C THR A 55 2.18 11.52 12.77
N ASP A 56 2.55 12.70 12.25
CA ASP A 56 1.80 13.93 12.47
C ASP A 56 0.51 13.94 11.65
N VAL A 57 -0.59 13.65 12.33
CA VAL A 57 -1.93 13.58 11.76
C VAL A 57 -2.44 14.95 11.29
N ALA A 58 -1.92 16.06 11.86
CA ALA A 58 -2.38 17.39 11.50
C ALA A 58 -2.11 17.72 10.02
N LEU A 59 -0.99 17.23 9.46
CA LEU A 59 -0.71 17.42 8.04
C LEU A 59 -1.65 16.60 7.14
N ILE A 60 -1.98 15.37 7.54
CA ILE A 60 -2.95 14.54 6.80
C ILE A 60 -4.30 15.27 6.74
N GLN A 61 -4.80 15.75 7.88
CA GLN A 61 -6.07 16.49 7.96
C GLN A 61 -6.01 17.81 7.19
N ALA A 62 -4.87 18.52 7.20
CA ALA A 62 -4.71 19.76 6.46
C ALA A 62 -4.72 19.54 4.93
N ARG A 63 -4.11 18.46 4.43
CA ARG A 63 -4.12 18.13 2.99
C ARG A 63 -5.44 17.50 2.55
N LEU A 64 -6.06 16.71 3.42
CA LEU A 64 -7.26 15.90 3.14
C LEU A 64 -8.34 16.19 4.20
N PRO A 65 -9.02 17.35 4.13
CA PRO A 65 -9.99 17.75 5.15
C PRO A 65 -11.21 16.82 5.24
N ALA A 66 -11.49 16.05 4.20
CA ALA A 66 -12.53 15.01 4.20
C ALA A 66 -12.17 13.79 5.06
N ILE A 67 -10.91 13.66 5.51
CA ILE A 67 -10.43 12.57 6.37
C ILE A 67 -10.27 13.07 7.81
N GLU A 68 -11.02 12.47 8.72
CA GLU A 68 -10.97 12.70 10.17
C GLU A 68 -10.07 11.63 10.80
N ALA A 69 -8.79 11.70 10.47
CA ALA A 69 -7.81 10.75 10.95
C ALA A 69 -7.64 10.84 12.48
N SER A 70 -7.69 9.69 13.16
CA SER A 70 -7.36 9.54 14.57
C SER A 70 -5.88 9.21 14.79
N GLU A 71 -5.30 8.46 13.85
CA GLU A 71 -3.87 8.12 13.76
C GLU A 71 -3.49 8.12 12.27
N GLY A 72 -2.20 8.13 11.97
CA GLY A 72 -1.74 7.97 10.60
C GLY A 72 -0.23 8.07 10.46
N VAL A 73 0.26 7.64 9.31
CA VAL A 73 1.63 7.81 8.87
C VAL A 73 1.66 8.44 7.49
N TRP A 74 2.62 9.31 7.24
CA TRP A 74 2.86 9.87 5.93
C TRP A 74 4.35 10.03 5.65
N LEU A 75 4.67 10.12 4.36
CA LEU A 75 6.03 10.25 3.86
C LEU A 75 6.01 10.96 2.51
N GLU A 76 7.00 11.82 2.30
CA GLU A 76 7.30 12.39 0.99
C GLU A 76 8.41 11.59 0.29
N ALA A 77 8.28 11.47 -1.02
CA ALA A 77 9.26 10.89 -1.91
C ALA A 77 9.43 11.79 -3.14
N GLN A 78 10.45 11.47 -3.95
CA GLN A 78 10.79 12.25 -5.13
C GLN A 78 11.14 11.36 -6.33
N ARG A 79 10.89 11.82 -7.54
CA ARG A 79 11.23 11.10 -8.78
C ARG A 79 12.69 11.28 -9.16
N THR A 80 13.22 12.47 -8.95
CA THR A 80 14.59 12.83 -9.26
C THR A 80 15.54 12.30 -8.19
N PRO A 81 16.70 11.73 -8.55
CA PRO A 81 17.70 11.34 -7.57
C PRO A 81 18.12 12.51 -6.66
N PRO A 82 18.29 12.28 -5.35
CA PRO A 82 18.64 13.33 -4.39
C PRO A 82 19.98 14.00 -4.68
N GLU A 83 20.93 13.30 -5.30
CA GLU A 83 22.24 13.80 -5.70
C GLU A 83 22.21 14.69 -6.95
N THR A 84 21.14 14.61 -7.75
CA THR A 84 20.96 15.41 -8.97
C THR A 84 20.08 16.64 -8.74
N ARG A 85 19.88 17.04 -7.48
CA ARG A 85 18.90 18.07 -7.10
C ARG A 85 19.09 19.36 -7.90
N GLU A 86 18.07 19.70 -8.68
CA GLU A 86 18.00 21.00 -9.35
C GLU A 86 17.73 22.11 -8.33
N VAL A 87 18.15 23.34 -8.64
CA VAL A 87 17.93 24.51 -7.76
C VAL A 87 16.44 24.76 -7.53
N ILE A 88 15.61 24.42 -8.52
CA ILE A 88 14.16 24.45 -8.45
C ILE A 88 13.68 23.09 -8.97
N PRO A 89 13.13 22.22 -8.13
CA PRO A 89 12.58 20.93 -8.57
C PRO A 89 11.39 21.15 -9.51
N ALA A 90 11.14 20.18 -10.39
CA ALA A 90 9.94 20.19 -11.20
C ALA A 90 8.69 20.08 -10.29
N PRO A 91 7.57 20.71 -10.64
CA PRO A 91 6.34 20.64 -9.84
C PRO A 91 5.87 19.19 -9.59
N ASP A 92 6.09 18.28 -10.53
CA ASP A 92 5.71 16.87 -10.45
C ASP A 92 6.78 15.95 -9.83
N ASP A 93 7.84 16.53 -9.27
CA ASP A 93 8.95 15.76 -8.70
C ASP A 93 8.56 15.10 -7.38
N TYR A 94 7.71 15.75 -6.57
CA TYR A 94 7.33 15.25 -5.25
C TYR A 94 6.05 14.43 -5.27
N VAL A 95 6.08 13.36 -4.48
CA VAL A 95 4.95 12.47 -4.26
C VAL A 95 4.74 12.36 -2.76
N TRP A 96 3.52 12.60 -2.30
CA TRP A 96 3.15 12.47 -0.90
C TRP A 96 2.26 11.24 -0.72
N HIS A 97 2.62 10.38 0.21
CA HIS A 97 1.85 9.19 0.53
C HIS A 97 1.39 9.26 1.99
N ALA A 98 0.18 8.78 2.26
CA ALA A 98 -0.35 8.65 3.59
C ALA A 98 -1.20 7.39 3.78
N VAL A 99 -1.18 6.88 5.01
CA VAL A 99 -2.11 5.88 5.51
C VAL A 99 -2.69 6.42 6.81
N ALA A 100 -4.00 6.57 6.86
CA ALA A 100 -4.73 7.11 7.99
C ALA A 100 -5.63 6.04 8.63
N VAL A 101 -5.80 6.16 9.95
CA VAL A 101 -6.77 5.42 10.74
C VAL A 101 -7.99 6.30 10.98
N VAL A 102 -9.14 5.87 10.49
CA VAL A 102 -10.41 6.58 10.55
C VAL A 102 -11.43 5.80 11.36
N GLY A 103 -12.46 6.47 11.88
CA GLY A 103 -13.56 5.79 12.54
C GLY A 103 -14.37 4.93 11.56
N PRO A 104 -15.01 3.83 12.01
CA PRO A 104 -15.84 2.99 11.15
C PRO A 104 -17.01 3.77 10.51
N GLU A 105 -17.57 4.75 11.24
CA GLU A 105 -18.60 5.64 10.70
C GLU A 105 -18.08 6.47 9.52
N GLN A 106 -16.83 6.94 9.60
CA GLN A 106 -16.21 7.67 8.50
C GLN A 106 -15.92 6.77 7.30
N VAL A 107 -15.54 5.50 7.51
CA VAL A 107 -15.42 4.54 6.40
C VAL A 107 -16.75 4.42 5.66
N GLU A 108 -17.86 4.30 6.39
CA GLU A 108 -19.19 4.23 5.78
C GLU A 108 -19.55 5.53 5.03
N THR A 109 -19.27 6.70 5.61
CA THR A 109 -19.45 8.00 4.95
C THR A 109 -18.63 8.12 3.67
N LEU A 110 -17.33 7.79 3.72
CA LEU A 110 -16.45 7.82 2.55
C LEU A 110 -16.95 6.89 1.43
N LEU A 111 -17.44 5.71 1.78
CA LEU A 111 -18.03 4.79 0.80
C LEU A 111 -19.35 5.30 0.23
N ALA A 112 -20.20 5.90 1.06
CA ALA A 112 -21.52 6.37 0.65
C ALA A 112 -21.46 7.64 -0.21
N GLU A 113 -20.59 8.58 0.16
CA GLU A 113 -20.54 9.93 -0.42
C GLU A 113 -19.43 10.10 -1.46
N HIS A 114 -18.36 9.33 -1.33
CA HIS A 114 -17.15 9.49 -2.13
C HIS A 114 -16.78 8.25 -2.95
N SER A 115 -17.64 7.22 -3.04
CA SER A 115 -17.31 6.06 -3.88
C SER A 115 -17.14 6.46 -5.35
N ALA A 116 -15.99 6.11 -5.93
CA ALA A 116 -15.75 6.31 -7.34
C ALA A 116 -16.51 5.25 -8.15
N THR A 117 -17.17 5.64 -9.24
CA THR A 117 -17.69 4.65 -10.20
C THR A 117 -16.51 4.07 -10.98
N PRO A 118 -16.29 2.74 -10.98
CA PRO A 118 -15.18 2.16 -11.73
C PRO A 118 -15.34 2.43 -13.22
N ILE A 119 -14.34 3.04 -13.85
CA ILE A 119 -14.36 3.34 -15.30
C ILE A 119 -14.18 2.05 -16.12
N THR A 120 -13.40 1.09 -15.60
CA THR A 120 -13.20 -0.25 -16.18
C THR A 120 -12.83 -1.25 -15.09
N GLY A 121 -13.64 -2.29 -14.85
CA GLY A 121 -13.28 -3.42 -13.98
C GLY A 121 -13.94 -3.47 -12.60
N ASP A 122 -13.45 -4.40 -11.77
CA ASP A 122 -13.97 -4.68 -10.43
C ASP A 122 -13.86 -3.44 -9.50
N PRO A 123 -14.91 -3.13 -8.71
CA PRO A 123 -14.91 -1.99 -7.78
C PRO A 123 -13.99 -2.17 -6.56
N VAL A 124 -13.26 -3.28 -6.52
CA VAL A 124 -12.46 -3.72 -5.39
C VAL A 124 -11.05 -4.01 -5.88
N ILE A 125 -10.08 -3.35 -5.24
CA ILE A 125 -8.65 -3.49 -5.48
C ILE A 125 -8.10 -4.46 -4.41
N ASP A 126 -7.32 -5.46 -4.83
CA ASP A 126 -6.69 -6.37 -3.88
C ASP A 126 -5.54 -5.71 -3.11
N ASP A 127 -5.12 -6.33 -2.00
CA ASP A 127 -4.00 -5.85 -1.20
C ASP A 127 -2.74 -5.68 -2.05
N ALA A 128 -2.43 -6.62 -2.96
CA ALA A 128 -1.18 -6.57 -3.71
C ALA A 128 -1.08 -5.34 -4.61
N ALA A 129 -2.20 -4.91 -5.20
CA ALA A 129 -2.28 -3.72 -6.04
C ALA A 129 -2.14 -2.43 -5.22
N VAL A 130 -2.79 -2.32 -4.05
CA VAL A 130 -2.60 -1.16 -3.16
C VAL A 130 -1.16 -1.08 -2.64
N GLN A 131 -0.62 -2.23 -2.23
CA GLN A 131 0.74 -2.35 -1.71
C GLN A 131 1.80 -2.04 -2.77
N ALA A 132 1.50 -2.25 -4.06
CA ALA A 132 2.39 -1.87 -5.16
C ALA A 132 2.44 -0.36 -5.39
N GLN A 133 1.44 0.41 -4.92
CA GLN A 133 1.39 1.87 -5.05
C GLN A 133 1.96 2.60 -3.84
N LEU A 134 2.08 1.93 -2.70
CA LEU A 134 2.61 2.51 -1.47
C LEU A 134 4.11 2.26 -1.31
N LEU A 135 4.82 3.26 -0.79
CA LEU A 135 6.20 3.08 -0.35
C LEU A 135 6.27 2.05 0.79
N PRO A 136 7.35 1.26 0.90
CA PRO A 136 7.42 0.12 1.83
C PRO A 136 7.01 0.41 3.27
N PRO A 137 7.41 1.53 3.92
CA PRO A 137 6.98 1.82 5.29
C PRO A 137 5.46 2.01 5.42
N LEU A 138 4.81 2.56 4.41
CA LEU A 138 3.37 2.83 4.41
C LEU A 138 2.57 1.59 4.01
N ALA A 139 3.10 0.80 3.09
CA ALA A 139 2.62 -0.53 2.76
C ALA A 139 2.44 -1.40 4.02
N GLU A 140 3.44 -1.42 4.90
CA GLU A 140 3.38 -2.12 6.19
C GLU A 140 2.25 -1.59 7.09
N HIS A 141 2.05 -0.27 7.16
CA HIS A 141 1.00 0.35 7.98
C HIS A 141 -0.42 0.17 7.40
N ALA A 142 -0.56 0.11 6.08
CA ALA A 142 -1.82 -0.17 5.41
C ALA A 142 -2.32 -1.60 5.72
N GLY A 143 -1.38 -2.55 5.87
CA GLY A 143 -1.70 -3.92 6.20
C GLY A 143 -2.56 -4.60 5.13
N SER A 144 -3.48 -5.45 5.58
CA SER A 144 -4.39 -6.20 4.71
C SER A 144 -5.84 -5.77 4.90
N CYS A 145 -6.59 -5.71 3.80
CA CYS A 145 -8.02 -5.50 3.79
C CYS A 145 -8.74 -6.77 3.28
N PRO A 146 -9.32 -7.60 4.17
CA PRO A 146 -9.95 -8.86 3.77
C PRO A 146 -11.14 -8.70 2.81
N ALA A 147 -11.83 -7.56 2.86
CA ALA A 147 -12.91 -7.22 1.94
C ALA A 147 -12.42 -6.66 0.60
N GLY A 148 -11.11 -6.40 0.49
CA GLY A 148 -10.48 -5.63 -0.58
C GLY A 148 -10.72 -4.12 -0.44
N TRP A 149 -9.87 -3.33 -1.08
CA TRP A 149 -9.87 -1.88 -1.00
C TRP A 149 -10.82 -1.27 -2.02
N VAL A 150 -11.55 -0.23 -1.63
CA VAL A 150 -12.51 0.46 -2.52
C VAL A 150 -11.99 1.86 -2.84
N PRO A 151 -11.89 2.25 -4.14
CA PRO A 151 -11.51 3.60 -4.52
C PRO A 151 -12.53 4.65 -4.08
N VAL A 152 -12.03 5.78 -3.59
CA VAL A 152 -12.83 6.94 -3.19
C VAL A 152 -12.29 8.24 -3.82
N LEU A 153 -13.18 9.20 -4.04
CA LEU A 153 -12.89 10.54 -4.57
C LEU A 153 -12.86 11.54 -3.41
N ILE A 154 -11.67 11.82 -2.88
CA ILE A 154 -11.46 12.68 -1.70
C ILE A 154 -10.61 13.92 -2.07
N GLY A 155 -11.12 14.75 -2.97
CA GLY A 155 -10.48 16.01 -3.34
C GLY A 155 -10.92 17.23 -2.50
N SER A 156 -10.37 18.39 -2.85
CA SER A 156 -10.67 19.70 -2.30
C SER A 156 -12.07 20.16 -2.68
N GLU A 157 -12.62 21.14 -1.96
CA GLU A 157 -13.97 21.66 -2.27
C GLU A 157 -14.07 22.24 -3.70
N GLU A 158 -12.95 22.76 -4.24
CA GLU A 158 -12.89 23.36 -5.57
C GLU A 158 -12.75 22.34 -6.70
N MET A 159 -12.07 21.21 -6.45
CA MET A 159 -11.88 20.11 -7.40
C MET A 159 -11.96 18.74 -6.68
N PRO A 160 -13.18 18.34 -6.27
CA PRO A 160 -13.41 17.24 -5.34
C PRO A 160 -13.05 15.86 -5.89
N GLU A 161 -12.80 15.76 -7.20
CA GLU A 161 -12.51 14.49 -7.83
C GLU A 161 -11.01 14.17 -7.88
N HIS A 162 -10.11 15.17 -7.76
CA HIS A 162 -8.71 14.95 -8.15
C HIS A 162 -7.63 15.74 -7.41
N THR A 163 -7.91 16.76 -6.58
CA THR A 163 -6.82 17.53 -5.96
C THR A 163 -6.93 17.66 -4.46
N THR A 164 -5.81 17.71 -3.73
CA THR A 164 -5.80 18.07 -2.30
C THR A 164 -6.03 19.58 -2.11
N GLU A 165 -6.22 20.03 -0.87
CA GLU A 165 -6.17 21.47 -0.53
C GLU A 165 -4.79 22.09 -0.81
N GLY A 166 -3.75 21.25 -0.88
CA GLY A 166 -2.40 21.63 -1.31
C GLY A 166 -2.24 21.77 -2.82
N SER A 167 -3.30 21.53 -3.61
CA SER A 167 -3.27 21.41 -5.08
C SER A 167 -2.51 20.18 -5.60
N ASP A 168 -2.19 19.20 -4.75
CA ASP A 168 -1.60 17.94 -5.19
C ASP A 168 -2.66 17.13 -5.98
N TRP A 169 -2.30 16.54 -7.11
CA TRP A 169 -3.15 15.58 -7.81
C TRP A 169 -3.22 14.25 -7.05
N ILE A 170 -4.41 13.75 -6.76
CA ILE A 170 -4.64 12.46 -6.12
C ILE A 170 -4.55 11.36 -7.16
N ASP A 171 -3.49 10.57 -7.09
CA ASP A 171 -3.26 9.43 -7.99
C ASP A 171 -4.04 8.19 -7.52
N MET A 172 -4.12 7.98 -6.20
CA MET A 172 -4.93 6.92 -5.61
C MET A 172 -5.45 7.37 -4.24
N ALA A 173 -6.73 7.12 -4.00
CA ALA A 173 -7.32 7.16 -2.67
C ALA A 173 -8.24 5.94 -2.51
N VAL A 174 -8.00 5.15 -1.47
CA VAL A 174 -8.72 3.91 -1.22
C VAL A 174 -9.07 3.76 0.26
N VAL A 175 -10.21 3.15 0.53
CA VAL A 175 -10.67 2.82 1.89
C VAL A 175 -10.85 1.31 2.04
N CYS A 176 -10.58 0.78 3.25
CA CYS A 176 -10.83 -0.62 3.57
C CYS A 176 -12.23 -0.81 4.19
N PRO A 177 -13.22 -1.39 3.47
CA PRO A 177 -14.57 -1.60 4.01
C PRO A 177 -14.57 -2.57 5.18
N GLY A 178 -15.26 -2.21 6.26
CA GLY A 178 -15.29 -3.00 7.49
C GLY A 178 -13.99 -2.97 8.29
N GLY A 179 -12.98 -2.23 7.81
CA GLY A 179 -11.78 -1.86 8.55
C GLY A 179 -11.86 -0.40 9.02
N ASP A 180 -10.69 0.19 9.19
CA ASP A 180 -10.49 1.54 9.73
C ASP A 180 -9.37 2.29 8.98
N ARG A 181 -8.99 1.84 7.79
CA ARG A 181 -7.83 2.37 7.04
C ARG A 181 -8.26 3.09 5.78
N VAL A 182 -7.63 4.23 5.53
CA VAL A 182 -7.62 4.95 4.25
C VAL A 182 -6.16 5.09 3.80
N ALA A 183 -5.88 4.82 2.54
CA ALA A 183 -4.55 5.02 1.94
C ALA A 183 -4.65 5.99 0.77
N VAL A 184 -3.73 6.95 0.71
CA VAL A 184 -3.73 8.02 -0.28
C VAL A 184 -2.33 8.23 -0.84
N THR A 185 -2.24 8.48 -2.13
CA THR A 185 -1.02 8.91 -2.81
C THR A 185 -1.35 10.08 -3.70
N THR A 186 -0.50 11.10 -3.64
CA THR A 186 -0.67 12.34 -4.38
C THR A 186 0.63 12.74 -5.05
N MET A 187 0.53 13.50 -6.13
CA MET A 187 1.64 14.07 -6.88
C MET A 187 1.48 15.59 -6.89
N ASP A 188 2.55 16.30 -6.59
CA ASP A 188 2.56 17.76 -6.68
C ASP A 188 2.39 18.21 -8.16
N MET A 189 1.87 19.42 -8.40
CA MET A 189 1.41 19.92 -9.72
C MET A 189 1.98 21.28 -10.09
#